data_AF-A0A246QDQ8-F1
#
_entry.id   AF-A0A246QDQ8-F1
#
_cell.length_a   1.000
_cell.length_b   1.000
_cell.length_c   1.000
_cell.angle_alpha   90.00
_cell.angle_beta   90.00
_cell.angle_gamma   90.00
#
_symmetry.space_group_name_H-M   'P 1'
#
loop_
_entity.id
_entity.type
_entity.pdbx_description
1 polymer ?
#
loop_
_entity_poly.entity_id
_entity_poly.type
_entity_poly.pdbx_seq_one_letter_code
_entity_poly.pdbx_strand_id
1 'polypeptide(L)'
;MKIIPVLSLVVGIAGAVLSPLAHAETGKCVLEVNKKTYLDGTCEIKINDKQGSFSIGAGDKHRSKYFAYVNIDEDGAHGYWNETPDSSHAHSDLGDLKRDGACWVNATARVCAYKK
;
A
#
# COMPACT_ATOMS: atom_id res chain seq x y z
N MET A 1 -63.22 8.84 24.40
CA MET A 1 -62.83 8.65 22.99
C MET A 1 -62.62 10.01 22.34
N LYS A 2 -61.36 10.42 22.15
CA LYS A 2 -60.92 11.56 21.32
C LYS A 2 -59.43 11.37 21.03
N ILE A 3 -59.09 11.53 19.77
CA ILE A 3 -57.92 10.99 19.07
C ILE A 3 -56.78 12.01 19.20
N ILE A 4 -55.57 11.58 19.59
CA ILE A 4 -54.37 12.42 19.63
C ILE A 4 -53.63 12.20 18.30
N PRO A 5 -53.33 13.24 17.49
CA PRO A 5 -52.54 13.05 16.28
C PRO A 5 -51.06 12.93 16.67
N VAL A 6 -50.46 11.77 16.37
CA VAL A 6 -49.01 11.59 16.42
C VAL A 6 -48.44 12.22 15.15
N LEU A 7 -47.74 13.34 15.32
CA LEU A 7 -47.00 14.00 14.26
C LEU A 7 -45.67 13.24 14.06
N SER A 8 -45.65 12.34 13.08
CA SER A 8 -44.44 11.59 12.70
C SER A 8 -43.40 12.53 12.08
N LEU A 9 -42.31 12.79 12.82
CA LEU A 9 -41.12 13.42 12.27
C LEU A 9 -40.16 12.32 11.79
N VAL A 10 -40.21 11.99 10.51
CA VAL A 10 -39.22 11.08 9.89
C VAL A 10 -37.95 11.90 9.63
N VAL A 11 -36.97 11.79 10.52
CA VAL A 11 -35.64 12.38 10.31
C VAL A 11 -34.84 11.42 9.42
N GLY A 12 -34.73 11.75 8.14
CA GLY A 12 -33.85 11.05 7.21
C GLY A 12 -32.39 11.39 7.52
N ILE A 13 -31.66 10.48 8.16
CA ILE A 13 -30.21 10.62 8.35
C ILE A 13 -29.53 10.16 7.05
N ALA A 14 -29.15 11.12 6.22
CA ALA A 14 -28.27 10.88 5.09
C ALA A 14 -26.87 10.53 5.64
N GLY A 15 -26.55 9.23 5.68
CA GLY A 15 -25.23 8.74 6.08
C GLY A 15 -24.19 9.08 5.01
N ALA A 16 -23.31 10.03 5.28
CA ALA A 16 -22.12 10.26 4.48
C ALA A 16 -21.15 9.10 4.69
N VAL A 17 -20.96 8.28 3.66
CA VAL A 17 -19.90 7.28 3.61
C VAL A 17 -18.55 8.00 3.47
N LEU A 18 -17.82 8.12 4.57
CA LEU A 18 -16.42 8.56 4.58
C LEU A 18 -15.56 7.41 4.09
N SER A 19 -15.17 7.43 2.82
CA SER A 19 -14.15 6.52 2.30
C SER A 19 -12.78 6.90 2.87
N PRO A 20 -12.01 5.96 3.45
CA PRO A 20 -10.63 6.25 3.84
C PRO A 20 -9.79 6.44 2.58
N LEU A 21 -9.21 7.64 2.44
CA LEU A 21 -8.19 7.89 1.43
C LEU A 21 -6.97 7.04 1.79
N ALA A 22 -6.49 6.23 0.85
CA ALA A 22 -5.18 5.58 0.99
C ALA A 22 -4.13 6.67 1.18
N HIS A 23 -3.62 6.83 2.40
CA HIS A 23 -2.60 7.82 2.71
C HIS A 23 -1.25 7.33 2.19
N ALA A 24 -0.82 7.94 1.09
CA ALA A 24 0.56 7.95 0.67
C ALA A 24 1.37 8.81 1.65
N GLU A 25 2.35 8.19 2.32
CA GLU A 25 3.23 8.84 3.27
C GLU A 25 4.66 8.85 2.72
N THR A 26 5.47 9.86 3.07
CA THR A 26 6.89 9.87 2.68
C THR A 26 7.73 9.20 3.77
N GLY A 27 8.54 8.21 3.39
CA GLY A 27 9.43 7.48 4.30
C GLY A 27 10.80 7.20 3.67
N LYS A 28 11.58 6.31 4.30
CA LYS A 28 12.77 5.73 3.69
C LYS A 28 12.43 4.35 3.13
N CYS A 29 12.89 4.05 1.93
CA CYS A 29 12.59 2.82 1.22
C CYS A 29 13.87 2.13 0.75
N VAL A 30 13.84 0.80 0.70
CA VAL A 30 14.90 0.00 0.06
C VAL A 30 14.25 -1.02 -0.86
N LEU A 31 14.75 -1.10 -2.09
CA LEU A 31 14.49 -2.20 -3.02
C LEU A 31 15.81 -2.79 -3.46
N GLU A 32 16.04 -4.05 -3.09
CA GLU A 32 17.15 -4.85 -3.56
C GLU A 32 16.65 -6.11 -4.23
N VAL A 33 17.21 -6.43 -5.39
CA VAL A 33 16.91 -7.64 -6.16
C VAL A 33 18.23 -8.23 -6.63
N ASN A 34 18.44 -9.52 -6.40
CA ASN A 34 19.67 -10.24 -6.71
C ASN A 34 20.93 -9.54 -6.17
N LYS A 35 20.88 -9.06 -4.92
CA LYS A 35 21.96 -8.33 -4.23
C LYS A 35 22.33 -6.99 -4.87
N LYS A 36 21.51 -6.47 -5.80
CA LYS A 36 21.67 -5.14 -6.38
C LYS A 36 20.58 -4.21 -5.87
N THR A 37 20.98 -3.05 -5.38
CA THR A 37 20.07 -2.02 -4.90
C THR A 37 19.57 -1.16 -6.06
N TYR A 38 18.25 -1.02 -6.17
CA TYR A 38 17.57 -0.24 -7.21
C TYR A 38 16.88 1.00 -6.65
N LEU A 39 16.53 0.98 -5.37
CA LEU A 39 16.02 2.12 -4.62
C LEU A 39 16.62 2.07 -3.22
N ASP A 40 17.24 3.16 -2.78
CA ASP A 40 17.60 3.40 -1.37
C ASP A 40 17.53 4.90 -1.12
N GLY A 41 16.56 5.32 -0.32
CA GLY A 41 16.38 6.72 0.01
C GLY A 41 14.95 7.09 0.32
N THR A 42 14.69 8.40 0.27
CA THR A 42 13.35 8.93 0.51
C THR A 42 12.41 8.51 -0.62
N CYS A 43 11.28 7.91 -0.29
CA CYS A 43 10.28 7.53 -1.28
C CYS A 43 8.87 7.59 -0.69
N GLU A 44 7.86 7.60 -1.57
CA GLU A 44 6.48 7.46 -1.18
C GLU A 44 6.16 6.01 -0.80
N ILE A 45 5.54 5.80 0.35
CA ILE A 45 5.03 4.54 0.86
C ILE A 45 3.51 4.65 0.92
N LYS A 46 2.81 3.78 0.20
CA LYS A 46 1.34 3.77 0.19
C LYS A 46 0.85 2.43 0.71
N ILE A 47 0.01 2.47 1.74
CA ILE A 47 -0.72 1.29 2.22
C ILE A 47 -1.93 1.12 1.30
N ASN A 48 -2.04 -0.06 0.70
CA ASN A 48 -3.00 -0.36 -0.35
C ASN A 48 -4.29 -1.00 0.19
N ASP A 49 -4.23 -1.64 1.36
CA ASP A 49 -5.39 -2.26 1.99
C ASP A 49 -5.26 -2.39 3.53
N LYS A 50 -6.26 -3.03 4.15
CA LYS A 50 -6.30 -3.28 5.60
C LYS A 50 -5.44 -4.47 6.06
N GLN A 51 -5.05 -5.37 5.15
CA GLN A 51 -4.17 -6.50 5.46
C GLN A 51 -2.71 -6.04 5.60
N GLY A 52 -2.41 -4.84 5.07
CA GLY A 52 -1.11 -4.20 5.17
C GLY A 52 -0.33 -4.27 3.88
N SER A 53 -0.94 -4.71 2.75
CA SER A 53 -0.31 -4.59 1.44
C SER A 53 0.13 -3.16 1.21
N PHE A 54 1.28 -2.99 0.57
CA PHE A 54 1.84 -1.66 0.37
C PHE A 54 2.66 -1.57 -0.90
N SER A 55 2.95 -0.33 -1.27
CA SER A 55 3.86 -0.01 -2.36
C SER A 55 4.93 0.98 -1.89
N ILE A 56 6.12 0.87 -2.47
CA ILE A 56 7.22 1.82 -2.29
C ILE A 56 7.59 2.45 -3.62
N GLY A 57 7.73 3.77 -3.69
CA GLY A 57 8.19 4.50 -4.87
C GLY A 57 7.18 4.64 -6.00
N ALA A 58 5.96 4.11 -5.84
CA ALA A 58 4.91 4.07 -6.88
C ALA A 58 3.99 5.30 -6.91
N GLY A 59 4.36 6.38 -6.24
CA GLY A 59 3.50 7.55 -6.04
C GLY A 59 3.16 8.35 -7.29
N ASP A 60 2.01 9.01 -7.29
CA ASP A 60 1.53 9.82 -8.43
C ASP A 60 2.30 11.14 -8.59
N LYS A 61 2.74 11.73 -7.48
CA LYS A 61 3.45 13.03 -7.47
C LYS A 61 4.97 12.88 -7.51
N HIS A 62 5.49 11.85 -6.83
CA HIS A 62 6.92 11.63 -6.66
C HIS A 62 7.29 10.16 -6.91
N ARG A 63 7.01 9.70 -8.13
CA ARG A 63 7.37 8.36 -8.57
C ARG A 63 8.89 8.19 -8.65
N SER A 64 9.38 7.10 -8.07
CA SER A 64 10.76 6.66 -8.23
C SER A 64 10.93 5.89 -9.54
N LYS A 65 12.13 5.91 -10.13
CA LYS A 65 12.46 5.12 -11.34
C LYS A 65 12.19 3.63 -11.13
N TYR A 66 12.39 3.16 -9.90
CA TYR A 66 12.09 1.81 -9.47
C TYR A 66 11.09 1.83 -8.33
N PHE A 67 10.17 0.87 -8.33
CA PHE A 67 9.14 0.73 -7.32
C PHE A 67 8.77 -0.75 -7.17
N ALA A 68 8.19 -1.08 -6.02
CA ALA A 68 7.76 -2.44 -5.72
C ALA A 68 6.43 -2.44 -4.97
N TYR A 69 5.69 -3.53 -5.16
CA TYR A 69 4.47 -3.87 -4.44
C TYR A 69 4.74 -5.09 -3.57
N VAL A 70 4.20 -5.08 -2.37
CA VAL A 70 4.09 -6.25 -1.52
C VAL A 70 2.62 -6.43 -1.23
N ASN A 71 2.04 -7.48 -1.80
CA ASN A 71 0.64 -7.86 -1.61
C ASN A 71 0.59 -8.87 -0.46
N ILE A 72 -0.29 -8.62 0.50
CA ILE A 72 -0.44 -9.44 1.70
C ILE A 72 -1.90 -9.88 1.78
N ASP A 73 -2.09 -11.18 1.87
CA ASP A 73 -3.40 -11.83 1.99
C ASP A 73 -3.34 -12.98 3.02
N GLU A 74 -4.29 -13.91 2.94
CA GLU A 74 -4.42 -15.04 3.85
C GLU A 74 -3.31 -16.11 3.64
N ASP A 75 -2.75 -16.19 2.43
CA ASP A 75 -1.73 -17.17 2.05
C ASP A 75 -0.30 -16.67 2.34
N GLY A 76 -0.13 -15.34 2.47
CA GLY A 76 1.12 -14.75 2.92
C GLY A 76 1.39 -13.41 2.25
N ALA A 77 2.66 -13.17 1.92
CA ALA A 77 3.08 -11.96 1.24
C ALA A 77 3.84 -12.28 -0.03
N HIS A 78 3.48 -11.63 -1.12
CA HIS A 78 4.09 -11.83 -2.43
C HIS A 78 4.48 -10.50 -3.07
N GLY A 79 5.67 -10.44 -3.66
CA GLY A 79 6.25 -9.20 -4.16
C GLY A 79 6.27 -9.08 -5.67
N TYR A 80 6.11 -7.85 -6.17
CA TYR A 80 6.30 -7.49 -7.58
C TYR A 80 7.08 -6.19 -7.71
N TRP A 81 7.82 -6.00 -8.80
CA TRP A 81 8.52 -4.76 -9.10
C TRP A 81 8.57 -4.49 -10.60
N ASN A 82 9.10 -3.32 -10.95
CA ASN A 82 9.03 -2.83 -12.32
C ASN A 82 10.19 -3.25 -13.22
N GLU A 83 11.31 -3.72 -12.66
CA GLU A 83 12.55 -4.22 -13.31
C GLU A 83 13.27 -3.25 -14.25
N THR A 84 12.53 -2.69 -15.20
CA THR A 84 12.93 -1.65 -16.12
C THR A 84 12.65 -0.27 -15.51
N PRO A 85 13.65 0.64 -15.47
CA PRO A 85 13.47 1.98 -14.91
C PRO A 85 12.34 2.71 -15.65
N ASP A 86 11.54 3.46 -14.90
CA ASP A 86 10.42 4.28 -15.40
C ASP A 86 9.27 3.49 -16.08
N SER A 87 9.29 2.16 -16.03
CA SER A 87 8.15 1.33 -16.45
C SER A 87 6.89 1.70 -15.66
N SER A 88 5.74 1.69 -16.32
CA SER A 88 4.46 2.06 -15.70
C SER A 88 3.87 0.98 -14.79
N HIS A 89 4.33 -0.28 -14.89
CA HIS A 89 3.75 -1.43 -14.20
C HIS A 89 4.80 -2.28 -13.48
N ALA A 90 4.44 -2.78 -12.28
CA ALA A 90 5.21 -3.81 -11.57
C ALA A 90 4.82 -5.19 -12.11
N HIS A 91 5.56 -5.67 -13.10
CA HIS A 91 5.26 -6.91 -13.84
C HIS A 91 6.22 -8.04 -13.48
N SER A 92 7.34 -7.74 -12.83
CA SER A 92 8.37 -8.72 -12.53
C SER A 92 8.18 -9.25 -11.12
N ASP A 93 8.22 -10.58 -11.01
CA ASP A 93 7.96 -11.33 -9.79
C ASP A 93 9.18 -11.26 -8.83
N LEU A 94 8.93 -11.00 -7.54
CA LEU A 94 9.94 -11.06 -6.46
C LEU A 94 9.79 -12.31 -5.60
N GLY A 95 8.70 -13.06 -5.77
CA GLY A 95 8.35 -14.28 -5.06
C GLY A 95 7.69 -14.02 -3.72
N ASP A 96 7.51 -15.12 -2.98
CA ASP A 96 7.01 -15.08 -1.62
C ASP A 96 8.05 -14.42 -0.70
N LEU A 97 7.57 -13.55 0.17
CA LEU A 97 8.39 -12.77 1.09
C LEU A 97 8.00 -13.07 2.54
N LYS A 98 8.99 -12.98 3.41
CA LYS A 98 8.81 -13.08 4.86
C LYS A 98 9.13 -11.75 5.51
N ARG A 99 8.35 -11.39 6.52
CA ARG A 99 8.57 -10.16 7.27
C ARG A 99 9.82 -10.27 8.13
N ASP A 100 10.72 -9.31 7.99
CA ASP A 100 11.91 -9.11 8.81
C ASP A 100 12.02 -7.63 9.19
N GLY A 101 11.61 -7.29 10.41
CA GLY A 101 11.54 -5.91 10.88
C GLY A 101 10.62 -5.04 10.00
N ALA A 102 11.20 -4.01 9.37
CA ALA A 102 10.51 -3.10 8.44
C ALA A 102 10.58 -3.59 6.98
N CYS A 103 11.14 -4.77 6.75
CA CYS A 103 11.38 -5.34 5.43
C CYS A 103 10.56 -6.60 5.19
N TRP A 104 10.36 -6.89 3.91
CA TRP A 104 9.85 -8.15 3.39
C TRP A 104 10.93 -8.75 2.50
N VAL A 105 11.39 -9.95 2.86
CA VAL A 105 12.65 -10.52 2.36
C VAL A 105 12.50 -11.98 1.95
N ASN A 106 13.32 -12.39 0.98
CA ASN A 106 13.62 -13.77 0.69
C ASN A 106 15.08 -13.90 0.22
N ALA A 107 15.44 -15.00 -0.45
CA ALA A 107 16.81 -15.25 -0.90
C ALA A 107 17.32 -14.26 -1.97
N THR A 108 16.41 -13.64 -2.73
CA THR A 108 16.73 -12.81 -3.90
C THR A 108 16.27 -11.37 -3.76
N ALA A 109 15.25 -11.10 -2.94
CA ALA A 109 14.60 -9.81 -2.83
C ALA A 109 14.57 -9.28 -1.39
N ARG A 110 14.68 -7.96 -1.27
CA ARG A 110 14.44 -7.21 -0.03
C ARG A 110 13.70 -5.91 -0.34
N VAL A 111 12.51 -5.78 0.24
CA VAL A 111 11.64 -4.61 0.10
C VAL A 111 11.39 -4.02 1.49
N CYS A 112 11.93 -2.83 1.77
CA CYS A 112 11.79 -2.18 3.07
C CYS A 112 10.99 -0.88 2.99
N ALA A 113 10.17 -0.65 4.00
CA ALA A 113 9.35 0.55 4.16
C ALA A 113 9.50 1.09 5.59
N TYR A 114 10.34 2.11 5.76
CA TYR A 114 10.55 2.80 7.03
C TYR A 114 9.71 4.06 7.04
N LYS A 115 8.60 4.04 7.77
CA LYS A 115 7.82 5.25 8.04
C LYS A 115 8.64 6.22 8.91
N LYS A 116 8.45 7.52 8.68
CA LYS A 116 9.01 8.57 9.53
C LYS A 116 8.13 8.82 10.75
#